data_AF-A0A352KAY3-F1
#
_entry.id   AF-A0A352KAY3-F1
#
_cell.length_a   1.000
_cell.length_b   1.000
_cell.length_c   1.000
_cell.angle_alpha   90.00
_cell.angle_beta   90.00
_cell.angle_gamma   90.00
#
_symmetry.space_group_name_H-M   'P 1'
#
loop_
_entity.id
_entity.type
_entity.pdbx_description
1 polymer ?
#
loop_
_entity_poly.entity_id
_entity_poly.type
_entity_poly.pdbx_seq_one_letter_code
_entity_poly.pdbx_strand_id
1 'polypeptide(L)'
;MPDISQTILRIVLVSGAALAIGLVAAFGAVFFVDIITYLNHFLLPEVWMSDGRIDWLTVLLIISVPVSGGLVAGQLRRLVDGGRAHGPAEVIELAQLGKGDIPLRNGVFTALSNLVWLGAGASAGQYGALVHLGATIGGALGRVDKWLREDFRLPGPVALGCGVAAAIATAFSAPIAGVVFAHEVVLRHYSLRAFAPVTIAATVGYLVSFWLFGRPPLFAVAVEAGAHPLAYSGFVAIGLLGGIVSLLYMRALLQAGKLADKTPLPDSLKPGIAGLVLGLIALGVPQVTGLGVEAMQSVIGSADFPLAELLLILIAKLLATAVCVGYARIGGAFAPALFIGTFFGAIIGGIATSALGGDLAEPAFYAICGMAAVT
;
A
#
# COMPACT_ATOMS: atom_id res chain seq x y z
N MET A 1 -38.78 -15.74 21.87
CA MET A 1 -38.30 -14.45 21.32
C MET A 1 -36.92 -14.21 21.90
N PRO A 2 -35.90 -13.83 21.11
CA PRO A 2 -34.63 -13.40 21.70
C PRO A 2 -34.91 -12.25 22.66
N ASP A 3 -34.32 -12.33 23.86
CA ASP A 3 -34.45 -11.30 24.87
C ASP A 3 -33.82 -10.01 24.33
N ILE A 4 -34.63 -8.95 24.23
CA ILE A 4 -34.23 -7.65 23.66
C ILE A 4 -33.00 -7.11 24.38
N SER A 5 -32.90 -7.34 25.70
CA SER A 5 -31.76 -6.97 26.52
C SER A 5 -30.45 -7.61 26.05
N GLN A 6 -30.49 -8.91 25.72
CA GLN A 6 -29.32 -9.66 25.23
C GLN A 6 -28.88 -9.17 23.85
N THR A 7 -29.84 -8.77 23.00
CA THR A 7 -29.52 -8.24 21.66
C THR A 7 -28.85 -6.88 21.76
N ILE A 8 -29.34 -5.99 22.62
CA ILE A 8 -28.74 -4.67 22.87
C ILE A 8 -27.33 -4.83 23.45
N LEU A 9 -27.17 -5.68 24.48
CA LEU A 9 -25.87 -5.93 25.10
C LEU A 9 -24.84 -6.42 24.07
N ARG A 10 -25.25 -7.33 23.17
CA ARG A 10 -24.40 -7.81 22.08
C ARG A 10 -23.95 -6.70 21.15
N ILE A 11 -24.87 -5.84 20.73
CA ILE A 11 -24.56 -4.71 19.85
C ILE A 11 -23.55 -3.78 20.53
N VAL A 12 -23.76 -3.46 21.80
CA VAL A 12 -22.87 -2.58 22.57
C VAL A 12 -21.47 -3.18 22.70
N LEU A 13 -21.35 -4.45 23.08
CA LEU A 13 -20.06 -5.12 23.24
C LEU A 13 -19.29 -5.23 21.92
N VAL A 14 -19.94 -5.68 20.85
CA VAL A 14 -19.34 -5.80 19.51
C VAL A 14 -18.90 -4.44 18.98
N SER A 15 -19.71 -3.39 19.18
CA SER A 15 -19.37 -2.03 18.78
C SER A 15 -18.22 -1.46 19.59
N GLY A 16 -18.18 -1.72 20.90
CA GLY A 16 -17.09 -1.33 21.79
C GLY A 16 -15.77 -2.01 21.41
N ALA A 17 -15.80 -3.32 21.12
CA ALA A 17 -14.63 -4.05 20.63
C ALA A 17 -14.14 -3.51 19.28
N ALA A 18 -15.05 -3.24 18.35
CA ALA A 18 -14.71 -2.64 17.06
C ALA A 18 -14.09 -1.24 17.20
N LEU A 19 -14.60 -0.42 18.12
CA LEU A 19 -14.05 0.91 18.43
C LEU A 19 -12.63 0.79 19.01
N ALA A 20 -12.41 -0.12 19.96
CA ALA A 20 -11.09 -0.35 20.54
C ALA A 20 -10.08 -0.87 19.51
N ILE A 21 -10.48 -1.85 18.68
CA ILE A 21 -9.67 -2.34 17.56
C ILE A 21 -9.35 -1.20 16.60
N GLY A 22 -10.37 -0.43 16.20
CA GLY A 22 -10.23 0.69 15.29
C GLY A 22 -9.23 1.72 15.80
N LEU A 23 -9.32 2.09 17.08
CA LEU A 23 -8.45 3.08 17.70
C LEU A 23 -6.98 2.61 17.70
N VAL A 24 -6.72 1.41 18.20
CA VAL A 24 -5.34 0.89 18.30
C VAL A 24 -4.74 0.63 16.91
N ALA A 25 -5.54 0.11 15.97
CA ALA A 25 -5.10 -0.11 14.59
C ALA A 25 -4.80 1.21 13.87
N ALA A 26 -5.60 2.25 14.13
CA ALA A 26 -5.39 3.59 13.58
C ALA A 26 -4.08 4.20 14.08
N PHE A 27 -3.82 4.20 15.39
CA PHE A 27 -2.54 4.68 15.92
C PHE A 27 -1.37 3.87 15.36
N GLY A 28 -1.48 2.54 15.31
CA GLY A 28 -0.46 1.69 14.70
C GLY A 28 -0.18 2.06 13.25
N ALA A 29 -1.22 2.30 12.44
CA ALA A 29 -1.09 2.72 11.05
C ALA A 29 -0.51 4.14 10.91
N VAL A 30 -0.94 5.09 11.73
CA VAL A 30 -0.41 6.46 11.74
C VAL A 30 1.09 6.45 12.01
N PHE A 31 1.52 5.84 13.13
CA PHE A 31 2.93 5.80 13.50
C PHE A 31 3.78 5.04 12.47
N PHE A 32 3.25 3.95 11.91
CA PHE A 32 3.94 3.21 10.87
C PHE A 32 4.21 4.08 9.64
N VAL A 33 3.20 4.82 9.17
CA VAL A 33 3.34 5.74 8.03
C VAL A 33 4.25 6.91 8.39
N ASP A 34 4.10 7.52 9.56
CA ASP A 34 4.91 8.69 9.98
C ASP A 34 6.39 8.33 10.08
N ILE A 35 6.73 7.16 10.62
CA ILE A 35 8.13 6.73 10.70
C ILE A 35 8.70 6.51 9.30
N ILE A 36 7.95 5.91 8.38
CA ILE A 36 8.41 5.74 6.99
C ILE A 36 8.61 7.10 6.33
N THR A 37 7.65 8.02 6.46
CA THR A 37 7.75 9.37 5.88
C THR A 37 8.92 10.15 6.48
N TYR A 38 9.10 10.07 7.80
CA TYR A 38 10.23 10.67 8.49
C TYR A 38 11.55 10.11 7.95
N LEU A 39 11.71 8.79 7.90
CA LEU A 39 12.92 8.16 7.37
C LEU A 39 13.18 8.58 5.93
N ASN A 40 12.16 8.53 5.07
CA ASN A 40 12.29 8.92 3.67
C ASN A 40 12.72 10.39 3.52
N HIS A 41 12.22 11.29 4.36
CA HIS A 41 12.61 12.70 4.32
C HIS A 41 14.08 12.96 4.66
N PHE A 42 14.77 12.05 5.37
CA PHE A 42 16.21 12.19 5.66
C PHE A 42 17.08 11.31 4.78
N LEU A 43 16.52 10.21 4.25
CA LEU A 43 17.26 9.12 3.61
C LEU A 43 17.03 9.02 2.11
N LEU A 44 16.16 9.83 1.50
CA LEU A 44 15.90 9.75 0.05
C LEU A 44 16.74 10.72 -0.78
N PRO A 45 17.03 10.35 -2.05
CA PRO A 45 17.84 11.14 -2.96
C PRO A 45 17.32 12.56 -3.24
N GLU A 46 16.01 12.78 -3.19
CA GLU A 46 15.38 14.08 -3.45
C GLU A 46 15.94 15.19 -2.53
N VAL A 47 16.32 14.82 -1.31
CA VAL A 47 16.89 15.73 -0.31
C VAL A 47 18.34 16.08 -0.66
N TRP A 48 19.10 15.10 -1.14
CA TRP A 48 20.54 15.28 -1.43
C TRP A 48 20.81 15.82 -2.84
N MET A 49 19.84 15.72 -3.74
CA MET A 49 19.91 16.29 -5.09
C MET A 49 19.36 17.72 -5.17
N SER A 50 18.77 18.25 -4.09
CA SER A 50 18.23 19.61 -3.97
C SER A 50 19.20 20.69 -4.48
N ASP A 51 20.50 20.55 -4.20
CA ASP A 51 21.50 21.58 -4.53
C ASP A 51 22.10 21.41 -5.94
N GLY A 52 21.62 20.44 -6.74
CA GLY A 52 22.07 20.19 -8.12
C GLY A 52 23.51 19.70 -8.27
N ARG A 53 24.23 19.49 -7.16
CA ARG A 53 25.61 18.98 -7.15
C ARG A 53 25.62 17.50 -6.75
N ILE A 54 25.89 16.65 -7.73
CA ILE A 54 26.16 15.23 -7.48
C ILE A 54 27.65 15.10 -7.16
N ASP A 55 27.99 15.11 -5.88
CA ASP A 55 29.31 14.71 -5.43
C ASP A 55 29.39 13.19 -5.19
N TRP A 56 30.59 12.68 -4.94
CA TRP A 56 30.80 11.25 -4.70
C TRP A 56 30.10 10.75 -3.43
N LEU A 57 29.86 11.64 -2.46
CA LEU A 57 29.17 11.32 -1.21
C LEU A 57 27.67 11.12 -1.46
N THR A 58 27.04 11.98 -2.25
CA THR A 58 25.65 11.83 -2.68
C THR A 58 25.43 10.52 -3.43
N VAL A 59 26.31 10.17 -4.37
CA VAL A 59 26.26 8.87 -5.07
C VAL A 59 26.36 7.70 -4.08
N LEU A 60 27.30 7.79 -3.13
CA LEU A 60 27.48 6.76 -2.11
C LEU A 60 26.22 6.60 -1.24
N LEU A 61 25.58 7.69 -0.84
CA LEU A 61 24.37 7.67 -0.01
C LEU A 61 23.18 7.06 -0.77
N ILE A 62 22.96 7.46 -2.02
CA ILE A 62 21.88 6.95 -2.89
C ILE A 62 21.95 5.42 -3.02
N ILE A 63 23.16 4.85 -3.06
CA ILE A 63 23.34 3.39 -3.15
C ILE A 63 23.32 2.73 -1.76
N SER A 64 24.08 3.27 -0.80
CA SER A 64 24.31 2.60 0.49
C SER A 64 23.08 2.57 1.39
N VAL A 65 22.20 3.57 1.33
CA VAL A 65 20.96 3.59 2.11
C VAL A 65 20.02 2.44 1.76
N PRO A 66 19.58 2.25 0.50
CA PRO A 66 18.70 1.13 0.17
C PRO A 66 19.40 -0.23 0.36
N VAL A 67 20.72 -0.32 0.14
CA VAL A 67 21.49 -1.55 0.43
C VAL A 67 21.45 -1.90 1.91
N SER A 68 21.79 -0.94 2.79
CA SER A 68 21.82 -1.16 4.24
C SER A 68 20.42 -1.41 4.80
N GLY A 69 19.42 -0.63 4.36
CA GLY A 69 18.02 -0.85 4.72
C GLY A 69 17.51 -2.23 4.30
N GLY A 70 17.85 -2.67 3.08
CA GLY A 70 17.56 -4.02 2.61
C GLY A 70 18.18 -5.08 3.51
N LEU A 71 19.48 -5.00 3.78
CA LEU A 71 20.17 -5.96 4.64
C LEU A 71 19.56 -6.03 6.04
N VAL A 72 19.32 -4.89 6.70
CA VAL A 72 18.71 -4.85 8.03
C VAL A 72 17.29 -5.44 8.00
N ALA A 73 16.47 -5.06 7.03
CA ALA A 73 15.12 -5.60 6.87
C ALA A 73 15.13 -7.12 6.61
N GLY A 74 16.09 -7.62 5.83
CA GLY A 74 16.30 -9.04 5.59
C GLY A 74 16.69 -9.81 6.84
N GLN A 75 17.52 -9.22 7.71
CA GLN A 75 17.88 -9.83 9.00
C GLN A 75 16.68 -9.87 9.95
N LEU A 76 15.88 -8.80 10.02
CA LEU A 76 14.64 -8.77 10.80
C LEU A 76 13.64 -9.82 10.31
N ARG A 77 13.53 -10.02 8.98
CA ARG A 77 12.64 -11.01 8.36
C ARG A 77 12.95 -12.44 8.80
N ARG A 78 14.18 -12.77 9.18
CA ARG A 78 14.53 -14.11 9.71
C ARG A 78 13.81 -14.43 11.02
N LEU A 79 13.35 -13.41 11.73
CA LEU A 79 12.62 -13.55 12.99
C LEU A 79 11.11 -13.76 12.77
N VAL A 80 10.64 -13.77 11.52
CA VAL A 80 9.27 -14.17 11.17
C VAL A 80 9.25 -15.66 10.85
N ASP A 81 8.25 -16.38 11.36
CA ASP A 81 8.11 -17.81 11.07
C ASP A 81 7.99 -18.06 9.55
N GLY A 82 8.69 -19.08 9.04
CA GLY A 82 8.76 -19.33 7.60
C GLY A 82 9.66 -18.37 6.81
N GLY A 83 10.32 -17.39 7.46
CA GLY A 83 11.36 -16.56 6.86
C GLY A 83 10.89 -15.59 5.76
N ARG A 84 9.58 -15.37 5.64
CA ARG A 84 8.95 -14.40 4.73
C ARG A 84 8.20 -13.33 5.51
N ALA A 85 8.21 -12.08 5.06
CA ALA A 85 7.33 -11.08 5.64
C ALA A 85 5.88 -11.41 5.24
N HIS A 86 4.98 -11.38 6.22
CA HIS A 86 3.58 -11.68 5.99
C HIS A 86 2.85 -10.47 5.39
N GLY A 87 1.73 -10.71 4.73
CA GLY A 87 1.01 -9.68 3.97
C GLY A 87 -0.47 -10.03 3.80
N PRO A 88 -1.17 -9.35 2.86
CA PRO A 88 -2.61 -9.53 2.68
C PRO A 88 -3.01 -10.98 2.41
N ALA A 89 -2.21 -11.74 1.66
CA ALA A 89 -2.51 -13.14 1.34
C ALA A 89 -2.72 -14.02 2.59
N GLU A 90 -1.92 -13.81 3.63
CA GLU A 90 -2.03 -14.55 4.88
C GLU A 90 -3.23 -14.12 5.72
N VAL A 91 -3.52 -12.82 5.72
CA VAL A 91 -4.72 -12.28 6.38
C VAL A 91 -5.98 -12.86 5.72
N ILE A 92 -6.01 -12.92 4.39
CA ILE A 92 -7.09 -13.52 3.62
C ILE A 92 -7.19 -15.01 3.96
N GLU A 93 -6.09 -15.76 3.92
CA GLU A 93 -6.09 -17.19 4.25
C GLU A 93 -6.65 -17.45 5.66
N LEU A 94 -6.19 -16.72 6.68
CA LEU A 94 -6.68 -16.86 8.05
C LEU A 94 -8.17 -16.54 8.16
N ALA A 95 -8.63 -15.45 7.55
CA ALA A 95 -10.04 -15.08 7.54
C ALA A 95 -10.92 -16.16 6.87
N GLN A 96 -10.47 -16.71 5.73
CA GLN A 96 -11.19 -17.76 5.00
C GLN A 96 -11.19 -19.12 5.73
N LEU A 97 -10.15 -19.40 6.52
CA LEU A 97 -10.09 -20.59 7.39
C LEU A 97 -10.86 -20.41 8.70
N GLY A 98 -11.56 -19.29 8.89
CA GLY A 98 -12.30 -18.99 10.12
C GLY A 98 -11.40 -18.71 11.33
N LYS A 99 -10.10 -18.53 11.10
CA LYS A 99 -9.11 -18.17 12.12
C LYS A 99 -9.11 -16.66 12.33
N GLY A 100 -8.65 -16.24 13.49
CA GLY A 100 -8.67 -14.83 13.90
C GLY A 100 -7.38 -14.38 14.56
N ASP A 101 -6.33 -15.19 14.51
CA ASP A 101 -5.13 -14.99 15.30
C ASP A 101 -3.88 -15.05 14.42
N ILE A 102 -3.16 -13.92 14.43
CA ILE A 102 -1.81 -13.82 13.91
C ILE A 102 -0.89 -13.82 15.14
N PRO A 103 0.15 -14.68 15.19
CA PRO A 103 1.14 -14.61 16.25
C PRO A 103 1.75 -13.22 16.33
N LEU A 104 1.69 -12.58 17.51
CA LEU A 104 2.11 -11.19 17.70
C LEU A 104 3.57 -10.98 17.29
N ARG A 105 4.44 -11.97 17.56
CA ARG A 105 5.83 -11.99 17.12
C ARG A 105 5.96 -11.81 15.59
N ASN A 106 5.18 -12.56 14.82
CA ASN A 106 5.22 -12.48 13.35
C ASN A 106 4.67 -11.15 12.85
N GLY A 107 3.62 -10.64 13.48
CA GLY A 107 3.09 -9.30 13.22
C GLY A 107 4.11 -8.18 13.44
N VAL A 108 4.79 -8.18 14.59
CA VAL A 108 5.79 -7.17 14.96
C VAL A 108 7.01 -7.23 14.05
N PHE A 109 7.61 -8.41 13.83
CA PHE A 109 8.80 -8.51 12.97
C PHE A 109 8.46 -8.29 11.49
N THR A 110 7.26 -8.64 11.03
CA THR A 110 6.77 -8.26 9.70
C THR A 110 6.65 -6.73 9.60
N ALA A 111 6.06 -6.06 10.58
CA ALA A 111 5.94 -4.60 10.57
C ALA A 111 7.32 -3.93 10.60
N LEU A 112 8.23 -4.34 11.49
CA LEU A 112 9.58 -3.77 11.58
C LEU A 112 10.39 -3.98 10.29
N SER A 113 10.34 -5.19 9.70
CA SER A 113 11.04 -5.45 8.44
C SER A 113 10.51 -4.57 7.30
N ASN A 114 9.20 -4.37 7.20
CA ASN A 114 8.60 -3.45 6.23
C ASN A 114 8.95 -1.98 6.52
N LEU A 115 8.91 -1.54 7.78
CA LEU A 115 9.23 -0.17 8.17
C LEU A 115 10.66 0.19 7.75
N VAL A 116 11.63 -0.67 8.06
CA VAL A 116 13.04 -0.45 7.67
C VAL A 116 13.20 -0.47 6.15
N TRP A 117 12.58 -1.44 5.47
CA TRP A 117 12.70 -1.55 4.01
C TRP A 117 12.11 -0.35 3.28
N LEU A 118 10.88 0.04 3.65
CA LEU A 118 10.16 1.15 3.03
C LEU A 118 10.73 2.50 3.43
N GLY A 119 11.23 2.66 4.67
CA GLY A 119 11.90 3.87 5.14
C GLY A 119 13.30 4.06 4.55
N ALA A 120 13.92 3.00 4.05
CA ALA A 120 15.15 3.09 3.24
C ALA A 120 14.86 3.33 1.75
N GLY A 121 13.64 3.71 1.40
CA GLY A 121 13.27 4.12 0.05
C GLY A 121 12.90 3.01 -0.91
N ALA A 122 12.64 1.78 -0.44
CA ALA A 122 12.24 0.69 -1.31
C ALA A 122 11.09 1.06 -2.25
N SER A 123 11.22 0.72 -3.53
CA SER A 123 10.12 0.80 -4.49
C SER A 123 9.13 -0.33 -4.23
N ALA A 124 8.38 -0.23 -3.14
CA ALA A 124 7.41 -1.20 -2.69
C ALA A 124 6.26 -0.52 -1.94
N GLY A 125 5.14 -1.21 -1.80
CA GLY A 125 3.93 -0.67 -1.19
C GLY A 125 3.83 -0.92 0.31
N GLN A 126 3.50 0.12 1.07
CA GLN A 126 3.25 0.02 2.51
C GLN A 126 1.91 -0.64 2.87
N TYR A 127 0.93 -0.61 1.97
CA TYR A 127 -0.44 -1.02 2.27
C TYR A 127 -0.56 -2.50 2.63
N GLY A 128 0.25 -3.37 2.01
CA GLY A 128 0.28 -4.78 2.39
C GLY A 128 0.74 -5.00 3.84
N ALA A 129 1.72 -4.22 4.29
CA ALA A 129 2.20 -4.24 5.66
C ALA A 129 1.16 -3.69 6.63
N LEU A 130 0.46 -2.61 6.25
CA LEU A 130 -0.63 -2.02 7.03
C LEU A 130 -1.83 -2.95 7.18
N VAL A 131 -2.20 -3.67 6.12
CA VAL A 131 -3.23 -4.73 6.19
C VAL A 131 -2.82 -5.79 7.21
N HIS A 132 -1.58 -6.28 7.14
CA HIS A 132 -1.09 -7.29 8.07
C HIS A 132 -0.99 -6.77 9.51
N LEU A 133 -0.52 -5.54 9.71
CA LEU A 133 -0.44 -4.88 11.01
C LEU A 133 -1.84 -4.69 11.61
N GLY A 134 -2.78 -4.15 10.83
CA GLY A 134 -4.18 -3.99 11.22
C GLY A 134 -4.81 -5.33 11.60
N ALA A 135 -4.63 -6.36 10.78
CA ALA A 135 -5.09 -7.71 11.10
C ALA A 135 -4.45 -8.27 12.37
N THR A 136 -3.14 -8.04 12.59
CA THR A 136 -2.45 -8.48 13.81
C THR A 136 -3.07 -7.83 15.05
N ILE A 137 -3.31 -6.52 15.00
CA ILE A 137 -3.92 -5.76 16.10
C ILE A 137 -5.37 -6.23 16.32
N GLY A 138 -6.15 -6.37 15.24
CA GLY A 138 -7.52 -6.86 15.28
C GLY A 138 -7.62 -8.26 15.88
N GLY A 139 -6.76 -9.18 15.45
CA GLY A 139 -6.69 -10.53 15.99
C GLY A 139 -6.20 -10.57 17.45
N ALA A 140 -5.24 -9.73 17.82
CA ALA A 140 -4.75 -9.66 19.19
C ALA A 140 -5.83 -9.15 20.16
N LEU A 141 -6.53 -8.07 19.80
CA LEU A 141 -7.58 -7.47 20.63
C LEU A 141 -8.89 -8.26 20.58
N GLY A 142 -9.22 -8.88 19.46
CA GLY A 142 -10.35 -9.80 19.33
C GLY A 142 -10.24 -11.04 20.24
N ARG A 143 -9.03 -11.36 20.73
CA ARG A 143 -8.84 -12.41 21.75
C ARG A 143 -9.17 -11.95 23.16
N VAL A 144 -9.17 -10.65 23.46
CA VAL A 144 -9.52 -10.14 24.79
C VAL A 144 -11.01 -10.40 25.07
N ASP A 145 -11.84 -10.55 24.04
CA ASP A 145 -13.22 -11.02 24.16
C ASP A 145 -13.35 -12.51 24.57
N LYS A 146 -12.25 -13.26 24.70
CA LYS A 146 -12.31 -14.65 25.22
C LYS A 146 -12.83 -14.72 26.66
N TRP A 147 -12.85 -13.62 27.38
CA TRP A 147 -13.43 -13.52 28.73
C TRP A 147 -14.96 -13.30 28.71
N LEU A 148 -15.55 -12.98 27.55
CA LEU A 148 -16.99 -12.90 27.35
C LEU A 148 -17.59 -14.26 26.96
N ARG A 149 -18.88 -14.47 27.28
CA ARG A 149 -19.65 -15.64 26.80
C ARG A 149 -19.59 -15.73 25.28
N GLU A 150 -19.56 -16.95 24.74
CA GLU A 150 -19.39 -17.20 23.30
C GLU A 150 -20.39 -16.44 22.41
N ASP A 151 -21.62 -16.23 22.88
CA ASP A 151 -22.67 -15.53 22.14
C ASP A 151 -22.37 -14.04 21.84
N PHE A 152 -21.48 -13.41 22.62
CA PHE A 152 -21.12 -11.99 22.50
C PHE A 152 -19.79 -11.73 21.82
N ARG A 153 -19.04 -12.79 21.48
CA ARG A 153 -17.70 -12.63 20.92
C ARG A 153 -17.75 -12.07 19.51
N LEU A 154 -16.86 -11.12 19.23
CA LEU A 154 -16.54 -10.73 17.86
C LEU A 154 -15.89 -11.94 17.16
N PRO A 155 -16.42 -12.42 16.02
CA PRO A 155 -15.81 -13.53 15.30
C PRO A 155 -14.38 -13.18 14.87
N GLY A 156 -13.46 -14.13 14.95
CA GLY A 156 -12.05 -13.94 14.61
C GLY A 156 -11.82 -13.24 13.26
N PRO A 157 -12.43 -13.72 12.16
CA PRO A 157 -12.32 -13.05 10.85
C PRO A 157 -12.83 -11.61 10.87
N VAL A 158 -13.93 -11.32 11.59
CA VAL A 158 -14.47 -9.96 11.71
C VAL A 158 -13.51 -9.07 12.49
N ALA A 159 -12.84 -9.58 13.52
CA ALA A 159 -11.82 -8.84 14.25
C ALA A 159 -10.61 -8.50 13.36
N LEU A 160 -10.13 -9.45 12.55
CA LEU A 160 -9.12 -9.19 11.52
C LEU A 160 -9.61 -8.10 10.55
N GLY A 161 -10.84 -8.22 10.05
CA GLY A 161 -11.47 -7.28 9.14
C GLY A 161 -11.60 -5.86 9.72
N CYS A 162 -11.96 -5.73 11.01
CA CYS A 162 -12.03 -4.44 11.70
C CYS A 162 -10.66 -3.75 11.74
N GLY A 163 -9.61 -4.50 12.10
CA GLY A 163 -8.26 -3.98 12.14
C GLY A 163 -7.73 -3.59 10.76
N VAL A 164 -8.00 -4.41 9.73
CA VAL A 164 -7.67 -4.09 8.33
C VAL A 164 -8.39 -2.83 7.86
N ALA A 165 -9.70 -2.75 8.09
CA ALA A 165 -10.52 -1.63 7.63
C ALA A 165 -10.06 -0.32 8.28
N ALA A 166 -9.77 -0.34 9.58
CA ALA A 166 -9.22 0.79 10.31
C ALA A 166 -7.83 1.21 9.76
N ALA A 167 -6.92 0.27 9.53
CA ALA A 167 -5.59 0.56 9.01
C ALA A 167 -5.63 1.16 7.60
N ILE A 168 -6.45 0.61 6.70
CA ILE A 168 -6.63 1.14 5.34
C ILE A 168 -7.32 2.51 5.36
N ALA A 169 -8.40 2.66 6.14
CA ALA A 169 -9.08 3.94 6.27
C ALA A 169 -8.15 5.04 6.81
N THR A 170 -7.28 4.69 7.75
CA THR A 170 -6.26 5.59 8.30
C THR A 170 -5.23 5.97 7.25
N ALA A 171 -4.71 4.99 6.50
CA ALA A 171 -3.62 5.19 5.56
C ALA A 171 -4.00 6.06 4.35
N PHE A 172 -5.26 5.98 3.91
CA PHE A 172 -5.77 6.72 2.76
C PHE A 172 -6.67 7.91 3.14
N SER A 173 -6.95 8.10 4.43
CA SER A 173 -8.03 8.99 4.89
C SER A 173 -9.36 8.71 4.15
N ALA A 174 -9.66 7.43 3.90
CA ALA A 174 -10.77 6.97 3.06
C ALA A 174 -11.55 5.84 3.74
N PRO A 175 -12.58 6.15 4.56
CA PRO A 175 -13.28 5.15 5.36
C PRO A 175 -14.04 4.13 4.49
N ILE A 176 -14.67 4.59 3.40
CA ILE A 176 -15.41 3.72 2.48
C ILE A 176 -14.47 2.69 1.84
N ALA A 177 -13.29 3.11 1.38
CA ALA A 177 -12.28 2.21 0.83
C ALA A 177 -11.85 1.14 1.85
N GLY A 178 -11.67 1.52 3.12
CA GLY A 178 -11.38 0.58 4.20
C GLY A 178 -12.46 -0.47 4.41
N VAL A 179 -13.74 -0.06 4.40
CA VAL A 179 -14.89 -0.97 4.55
C VAL A 179 -14.99 -1.93 3.36
N VAL A 180 -14.91 -1.41 2.14
CA VAL A 180 -15.01 -2.20 0.91
C VAL A 180 -13.86 -3.19 0.82
N PHE A 181 -12.62 -2.75 1.06
CA PHE A 181 -11.44 -3.62 1.03
C PHE A 181 -11.56 -4.77 2.03
N ALA A 182 -12.00 -4.50 3.27
CA ALA A 182 -12.16 -5.56 4.26
C ALA A 182 -13.25 -6.58 3.85
N HIS A 183 -14.35 -6.14 3.24
CA HIS A 183 -15.43 -7.05 2.84
C HIS A 183 -15.13 -7.82 1.54
N GLU A 184 -14.59 -7.17 0.52
CA GLU A 184 -14.36 -7.79 -0.78
C GLU A 184 -13.09 -8.61 -0.82
N VAL A 185 -12.01 -8.11 -0.21
CA VAL A 185 -10.70 -8.74 -0.33
C VAL A 185 -10.47 -9.73 0.81
N VAL A 186 -10.75 -9.33 2.06
CA VAL A 186 -10.40 -10.14 3.25
C VAL A 186 -11.49 -11.13 3.62
N LEU A 187 -12.72 -10.64 3.88
CA LEU A 187 -13.81 -11.46 4.39
C LEU A 187 -14.52 -12.25 3.29
N ARG A 188 -14.65 -11.68 2.09
CA ARG A 188 -15.41 -12.23 0.95
C ARG A 188 -16.86 -12.61 1.27
N HIS A 189 -17.44 -12.01 2.31
CA HIS A 189 -18.84 -12.19 2.66
C HIS A 189 -19.45 -10.90 3.24
N TYR A 190 -20.64 -10.56 2.78
CA TYR A 190 -21.40 -9.41 3.28
C TYR A 190 -22.47 -9.89 4.27
N SER A 191 -22.06 -10.15 5.51
CA SER A 191 -23.02 -10.38 6.59
C SER A 191 -23.23 -9.08 7.37
N LEU A 192 -24.48 -8.75 7.70
CA LEU A 192 -24.79 -7.56 8.53
C LEU A 192 -24.06 -7.58 9.88
N ARG A 193 -23.74 -8.78 10.39
CA ARG A 193 -22.98 -9.00 11.62
C ARG A 193 -21.51 -8.56 11.50
N ALA A 194 -20.93 -8.57 10.30
CA ALA A 194 -19.59 -8.08 10.03
C ALA A 194 -19.60 -6.61 9.59
N PHE A 195 -20.64 -6.19 8.86
CA PHE A 195 -20.70 -4.85 8.27
C PHE A 195 -20.64 -3.72 9.31
N ALA A 196 -21.47 -3.79 10.35
CA ALA A 196 -21.52 -2.75 11.38
C ALA A 196 -20.18 -2.57 12.13
N PRO A 197 -19.57 -3.61 12.74
CA PRO A 197 -18.30 -3.44 13.46
C PRO A 197 -17.14 -3.01 12.54
N VAL A 198 -17.07 -3.53 11.31
CA VAL A 198 -16.04 -3.13 10.34
C VAL A 198 -16.19 -1.65 9.95
N THR A 199 -17.43 -1.17 9.78
CA THR A 199 -17.71 0.24 9.49
C THR A 199 -17.35 1.16 10.65
N ILE A 200 -17.63 0.74 11.88
CA ILE A 200 -17.21 1.47 13.08
C ILE A 200 -15.69 1.59 13.12
N ALA A 201 -14.96 0.49 12.94
CA ALA A 201 -13.51 0.49 12.98
C ALA A 201 -12.89 1.36 11.86
N ALA A 202 -13.41 1.28 10.63
CA ALA A 202 -12.99 2.13 9.53
C ALA A 202 -13.25 3.62 9.78
N THR A 203 -14.41 3.94 10.36
CA THR A 203 -14.78 5.32 10.70
C THR A 203 -13.85 5.87 11.77
N VAL A 204 -13.54 5.08 12.81
CA VAL A 204 -12.55 5.46 13.83
C VAL A 204 -11.18 5.70 13.20
N GLY A 205 -10.73 4.84 12.28
CA GLY A 205 -9.49 5.03 11.54
C GLY A 205 -9.44 6.36 10.78
N TYR A 206 -10.50 6.68 10.06
CA TYR A 206 -10.63 7.97 9.38
C TYR A 206 -10.62 9.15 10.37
N LEU A 207 -11.40 9.08 11.45
CA LEU A 207 -11.47 10.17 12.44
C LEU A 207 -10.11 10.41 13.11
N VAL A 208 -9.39 9.35 13.46
CA VAL A 208 -8.02 9.48 14.00
C VAL A 208 -7.10 10.12 12.96
N SER A 209 -7.08 9.61 11.72
CA SER A 209 -6.19 10.17 10.68
C SER A 209 -6.49 11.64 10.36
N PHE A 210 -7.76 11.97 10.11
CA PHE A 210 -8.19 13.27 9.61
C PHE A 210 -8.31 14.31 10.73
N TRP A 211 -9.01 14.00 11.83
CA TRP A 211 -9.28 14.98 12.88
C TRP A 211 -8.18 15.06 13.93
N LEU A 212 -7.58 13.93 14.32
CA LEU A 212 -6.55 13.94 15.37
C LEU A 212 -5.16 14.24 14.81
N PHE A 213 -4.82 13.72 13.64
CA PHE A 213 -3.52 13.91 13.01
C PHE A 213 -3.54 14.89 11.82
N GLY A 214 -4.71 15.45 11.46
CA GLY A 214 -4.80 16.49 10.43
C GLY A 214 -4.42 16.02 9.03
N ARG A 215 -4.51 14.72 8.72
CA ARG A 215 -4.04 14.17 7.45
C ARG A 215 -5.03 14.43 6.32
N PRO A 216 -4.69 15.22 5.30
CA PRO A 216 -5.55 15.42 4.14
C PRO A 216 -5.69 14.12 3.33
N PRO A 217 -6.63 14.05 2.38
CA PRO A 217 -6.69 12.98 1.40
C PRO A 217 -5.34 12.82 0.69
N LEU A 218 -4.94 11.57 0.41
CA LEU A 218 -3.64 11.26 -0.20
C LEU A 218 -3.45 11.95 -1.57
N PHE A 219 -4.54 12.11 -2.32
CA PHE A 219 -4.59 12.87 -3.57
C PHE A 219 -5.69 13.91 -3.47
N ALA A 220 -5.32 15.19 -3.44
CA ALA A 220 -6.25 16.29 -3.56
C ALA A 220 -6.32 16.68 -5.03
N VAL A 221 -7.43 16.33 -5.70
CA VAL A 221 -7.63 16.66 -7.11
C VAL A 221 -8.80 17.63 -7.22
N ALA A 222 -8.53 18.84 -7.69
CA ALA A 222 -9.54 19.80 -8.08
C ALA A 222 -9.69 19.68 -9.60
N VAL A 223 -10.73 18.96 -10.02
CA VAL A 223 -11.01 18.73 -11.44
C VAL A 223 -12.28 19.49 -11.78
N GLU A 224 -12.26 20.32 -12.82
CA GLU A 224 -13.50 20.85 -13.36
C GLU A 224 -14.20 19.75 -14.17
N ALA A 225 -15.45 19.47 -13.84
CA ALA A 225 -16.19 18.38 -14.46
C ALA A 225 -16.48 18.71 -15.94
N GLY A 226 -15.68 18.15 -16.85
CA GLY A 226 -15.87 18.28 -18.29
C GLY A 226 -14.99 17.29 -19.07
N ALA A 227 -15.62 16.46 -19.90
CA ALA A 227 -14.91 15.60 -20.85
C ALA A 227 -15.65 15.62 -22.18
N HIS A 228 -14.92 15.90 -23.26
CA HIS A 228 -15.43 15.76 -24.62
C HIS A 228 -15.79 14.28 -24.87
N PRO A 229 -16.87 13.96 -25.60
CA PRO A 229 -17.27 12.56 -25.84
C PRO A 229 -16.16 11.67 -26.44
N LEU A 230 -15.24 12.25 -27.20
CA LEU A 230 -14.08 11.53 -27.74
C LEU A 230 -13.10 11.07 -26.66
N ALA A 231 -13.04 11.73 -25.49
CA ALA A 231 -12.18 11.34 -24.38
C ALA A 231 -12.48 9.94 -23.86
N TYR A 232 -13.75 9.49 -23.97
CA TYR A 232 -14.17 8.16 -23.56
C TYR A 232 -13.48 7.04 -24.35
N SER A 233 -13.06 7.30 -25.60
CA SER A 233 -12.24 6.34 -26.35
C SER A 233 -10.89 6.10 -25.68
N GLY A 234 -10.28 7.14 -25.11
CA GLY A 234 -9.06 7.06 -24.31
C GLY A 234 -9.29 6.29 -23.01
N PHE A 235 -10.42 6.47 -22.33
CA PHE A 235 -10.75 5.70 -21.13
C PHE A 235 -10.95 4.20 -21.43
N VAL A 236 -11.59 3.86 -22.55
CA VAL A 236 -11.70 2.47 -23.01
C VAL A 236 -10.31 1.88 -23.31
N ALA A 237 -9.44 2.66 -23.98
CA ALA A 237 -8.06 2.25 -24.23
C ALA A 237 -7.29 2.02 -22.92
N ILE A 238 -7.43 2.91 -21.94
CA ILE A 238 -6.84 2.76 -20.60
C ILE A 238 -7.31 1.47 -19.94
N GLY A 239 -8.60 1.13 -19.99
CA GLY A 239 -9.10 -0.11 -19.39
C GLY A 239 -8.51 -1.37 -20.06
N LEU A 240 -8.51 -1.42 -21.39
CA LEU A 240 -8.01 -2.59 -22.14
C LEU A 240 -6.50 -2.76 -22.02
N LEU A 241 -5.75 -1.69 -22.26
CA LEU A 241 -4.30 -1.70 -22.22
C LEU A 241 -3.78 -1.74 -20.77
N GLY A 242 -4.50 -1.13 -19.82
CA GLY A 242 -4.21 -1.21 -18.39
C GLY A 242 -4.22 -2.66 -17.89
N GLY A 243 -5.17 -3.48 -18.32
CA GLY A 243 -5.16 -4.92 -18.00
C GLY A 243 -3.91 -5.66 -18.51
N ILE A 244 -3.38 -5.25 -19.68
CA ILE A 244 -2.11 -5.79 -20.19
C ILE A 244 -0.94 -5.32 -19.31
N VAL A 245 -0.92 -4.04 -18.93
CA VAL A 245 0.09 -3.48 -18.02
C VAL A 245 0.08 -4.21 -16.67
N SER A 246 -1.09 -4.46 -16.08
CA SER A 246 -1.22 -5.24 -14.83
C SER A 246 -0.68 -6.66 -14.99
N LEU A 247 -0.98 -7.33 -16.12
CA LEU A 247 -0.45 -8.67 -16.40
C LEU A 247 1.09 -8.66 -16.49
N LEU A 248 1.66 -7.68 -17.17
CA LEU A 248 3.12 -7.52 -17.29
C LEU A 248 3.75 -7.24 -15.93
N TYR A 249 3.16 -6.34 -15.14
CA TYR A 249 3.61 -6.02 -13.79
C TYR A 249 3.58 -7.26 -12.87
N MET A 250 2.47 -8.01 -12.84
CA MET A 250 2.37 -9.25 -12.07
C MET A 250 3.42 -10.28 -12.50
N ARG A 251 3.62 -10.46 -13.82
CA ARG A 251 4.64 -11.39 -14.33
C ARG A 251 6.05 -10.95 -13.95
N ALA A 252 6.36 -9.66 -14.00
CA ALA A 252 7.65 -9.13 -13.60
C ALA A 252 7.95 -9.41 -12.12
N LEU A 253 6.99 -9.16 -11.22
CA LEU A 253 7.12 -9.48 -9.79
C LEU A 253 7.39 -10.98 -9.56
N LEU A 254 6.61 -11.85 -10.20
CA LEU A 254 6.76 -13.30 -10.08
C LEU A 254 8.09 -13.81 -10.65
N GLN A 255 8.53 -13.26 -11.77
CA GLN A 255 9.81 -13.62 -12.39
C GLN A 255 11.00 -13.18 -11.54
N ALA A 256 10.95 -11.97 -10.98
CA ALA A 256 11.97 -11.49 -10.05
C ALA A 256 12.04 -12.37 -8.80
N GLY A 257 10.90 -12.81 -8.25
CA GLY A 257 10.85 -13.80 -7.18
C GLY A 257 11.52 -15.12 -7.56
N LYS A 258 11.19 -15.69 -8.73
CA LYS A 258 11.82 -16.92 -9.24
C LYS A 258 13.33 -16.77 -9.46
N LEU A 259 13.79 -15.59 -9.86
CA LEU A 259 15.21 -15.31 -10.02
C LEU A 259 15.91 -15.20 -8.66
N ALA A 260 15.25 -14.58 -7.68
CA ALA A 260 15.71 -14.54 -6.30
C ALA A 260 15.83 -15.96 -5.71
N ASP A 261 14.91 -16.87 -6.02
CA ASP A 261 14.96 -18.28 -5.58
C ASP A 261 16.20 -19.01 -6.11
N LYS A 262 16.60 -18.72 -7.35
CA LYS A 262 17.78 -19.32 -8.01
C LYS A 262 19.10 -18.68 -7.60
N THR A 263 19.07 -17.52 -6.95
CA THR A 263 20.29 -16.80 -6.55
C THR A 263 20.94 -17.52 -5.35
N PRO A 264 22.22 -17.95 -5.43
CA PRO A 264 22.89 -18.77 -4.42
C PRO A 264 23.36 -17.93 -3.22
N LEU A 265 22.46 -17.16 -2.63
CA LEU A 265 22.71 -16.33 -1.45
C LEU A 265 21.67 -16.63 -0.37
N PRO A 266 22.04 -16.52 0.92
CA PRO A 266 21.08 -16.62 2.01
C PRO A 266 19.91 -15.65 1.82
N ASP A 267 18.70 -16.11 2.10
CA ASP A 267 17.46 -15.37 1.86
C ASP A 267 17.44 -13.97 2.47
N SER A 268 18.13 -13.74 3.59
CA SER A 268 18.19 -12.43 4.25
C SER A 268 19.18 -11.44 3.63
N LEU A 269 20.10 -11.88 2.77
CA LEU A 269 21.01 -11.00 2.05
C LEU A 269 20.42 -10.53 0.71
N LYS A 270 19.43 -11.27 0.18
CA LYS A 270 18.73 -10.93 -1.08
C LYS A 270 18.09 -9.53 -1.08
N PRO A 271 17.47 -9.03 0.00
CA PRO A 271 17.07 -7.63 0.09
C PRO A 271 18.18 -6.61 -0.16
N GLY A 272 19.43 -6.90 0.23
CA GLY A 272 20.57 -6.01 -0.04
C GLY A 272 20.88 -5.89 -1.54
N ILE A 273 20.69 -6.97 -2.30
CA ILE A 273 20.80 -6.95 -3.77
C ILE A 273 19.70 -6.08 -4.37
N ALA A 274 18.47 -6.20 -3.86
CA ALA A 274 17.39 -5.33 -4.28
C ALA A 274 17.71 -3.86 -4.00
N GLY A 275 18.27 -3.57 -2.82
CA GLY A 275 18.72 -2.24 -2.46
C GLY A 275 19.80 -1.70 -3.39
N LEU A 276 20.76 -2.54 -3.80
CA LEU A 276 21.81 -2.16 -4.75
C LEU A 276 21.22 -1.79 -6.12
N VAL A 277 20.35 -2.65 -6.66
CA VAL A 277 19.71 -2.40 -7.95
C VAL A 277 18.84 -1.14 -7.90
N LEU A 278 18.07 -0.97 -6.82
CA LEU A 278 17.26 0.23 -6.61
C LEU A 278 18.15 1.49 -6.56
N GLY A 279 19.23 1.47 -5.79
CA GLY A 279 20.16 2.59 -5.69
C GLY A 279 20.77 2.96 -7.04
N LEU A 280 21.16 1.97 -7.85
CA LEU A 280 21.67 2.21 -9.20
C LEU A 280 20.62 2.83 -10.14
N ILE A 281 19.37 2.40 -10.08
CA ILE A 281 18.27 3.01 -10.85
C ILE A 281 18.02 4.44 -10.36
N ALA A 282 18.03 4.65 -9.04
CA ALA A 282 17.75 5.94 -8.41
C ALA A 282 18.79 7.03 -8.74
N LEU A 283 20.00 6.66 -9.16
CA LEU A 283 20.98 7.62 -9.69
C LEU A 283 20.50 8.33 -10.96
N GLY A 284 19.72 7.63 -11.80
CA GLY A 284 19.18 8.18 -13.04
C GLY A 284 17.72 8.62 -12.93
N VAL A 285 16.92 7.91 -12.13
CA VAL A 285 15.48 8.14 -11.98
C VAL A 285 15.08 8.09 -10.51
N PRO A 286 15.36 9.15 -9.71
CA PRO A 286 15.10 9.15 -8.27
C PRO A 286 13.61 8.99 -7.90
N GLN A 287 12.69 9.36 -8.79
CA GLN A 287 11.23 9.27 -8.61
C GLN A 287 10.74 7.83 -8.40
N VAL A 288 11.57 6.82 -8.72
CA VAL A 288 11.24 5.41 -8.46
C VAL A 288 11.37 5.03 -6.99
N THR A 289 12.07 5.80 -6.18
CA THR A 289 12.24 5.51 -4.76
C THR A 289 10.95 5.77 -3.97
N GLY A 290 10.79 5.06 -2.86
CA GLY A 290 9.62 5.14 -2.01
C GLY A 290 8.28 4.87 -2.72
N LEU A 291 7.22 5.48 -2.20
CA LEU A 291 5.86 5.34 -2.72
C LEU A 291 5.64 6.13 -4.02
N GLY A 292 6.38 7.21 -4.22
CA GLY A 292 6.24 8.10 -5.38
C GLY A 292 4.94 8.91 -5.37
N VAL A 293 4.44 9.30 -4.19
CA VAL A 293 3.21 10.11 -4.05
C VAL A 293 3.38 11.48 -4.70
N GLU A 294 4.53 12.13 -4.49
CA GLU A 294 4.82 13.45 -5.09
C GLU A 294 4.86 13.38 -6.61
N ALA A 295 5.52 12.36 -7.18
CA ALA A 295 5.55 12.14 -8.63
C ALA A 295 4.16 11.79 -9.21
N MET A 296 3.31 11.07 -8.47
CA MET A 296 1.91 10.86 -8.88
C MET A 296 1.13 12.18 -8.83
N GLN A 297 1.29 12.97 -7.77
CA GLN A 297 0.62 14.26 -7.63
C GLN A 297 1.06 15.26 -8.69
N SER A 298 2.34 15.29 -9.07
CA SER A 298 2.83 16.17 -10.14
C SER A 298 2.21 15.80 -11.49
N VAL A 299 2.09 14.50 -11.80
CA VAL A 299 1.44 14.02 -13.03
C VAL A 299 -0.07 14.31 -13.04
N ILE A 300 -0.73 14.19 -11.89
CA ILE A 300 -2.16 14.50 -11.77
C ILE A 300 -2.42 16.01 -11.83
N GLY A 301 -1.55 16.82 -11.21
CA GLY A 301 -1.75 18.27 -11.06
C GLY A 301 -1.29 19.11 -12.25
N SER A 302 -0.29 18.66 -13.00
CA SER A 302 0.24 19.37 -14.18
C SER A 302 0.87 18.36 -15.14
N ALA A 303 0.24 18.11 -16.29
CA ALA A 303 0.73 17.15 -17.28
C ALA A 303 1.88 17.69 -18.15
N ASP A 304 2.80 18.45 -17.56
CA ASP A 304 3.93 19.06 -18.26
C ASP A 304 5.12 18.10 -18.46
N PHE A 305 4.98 16.83 -18.06
CA PHE A 305 6.03 15.84 -18.28
C PHE A 305 6.12 15.45 -19.76
N PRO A 306 7.32 15.55 -20.38
CA PRO A 306 7.54 14.99 -21.71
C PRO A 306 7.19 13.50 -21.74
N LEU A 307 6.54 13.04 -22.82
CA LEU A 307 6.12 11.64 -22.98
C LEU A 307 7.27 10.64 -22.78
N ALA A 308 8.48 10.99 -23.23
CA ALA A 308 9.68 10.18 -23.06
C ALA A 308 10.08 10.01 -21.58
N GLU A 309 9.91 11.06 -20.77
CA GLU A 309 10.21 11.02 -19.34
C GLU A 309 9.20 10.17 -18.58
N LEU A 310 7.90 10.30 -18.89
CA LEU A 310 6.85 9.44 -18.32
C LEU A 310 7.13 7.95 -18.61
N LEU A 311 7.51 7.63 -19.85
CA LEU A 311 7.85 6.26 -20.25
C LEU A 311 9.09 5.74 -19.52
N LEU A 312 10.14 6.57 -19.41
CA LEU A 312 11.35 6.22 -18.67
C LEU A 312 11.04 5.91 -17.20
N ILE A 313 10.29 6.79 -16.53
CA ILE A 313 9.90 6.63 -15.12
C ILE A 313 9.02 5.40 -14.94
N LEU A 314 8.05 5.16 -15.83
CA LEU A 314 7.17 3.99 -15.78
C LEU A 314 7.98 2.67 -15.85
N ILE A 315 8.89 2.56 -16.83
CA ILE A 315 9.72 1.36 -17.00
C ILE A 315 10.66 1.19 -15.81
N ALA A 316 11.31 2.28 -15.36
CA ALA A 316 12.20 2.27 -14.22
C ALA A 316 11.47 1.83 -12.93
N LYS A 317 10.25 2.35 -12.68
CA LYS A 317 9.42 1.96 -11.52
C LYS A 317 9.03 0.49 -11.58
N LEU A 318 8.66 -0.03 -12.75
CA LEU A 318 8.30 -1.44 -12.92
C LEU A 318 9.49 -2.34 -12.59
N LEU A 319 10.68 -2.04 -13.12
CA LEU A 319 11.91 -2.80 -12.86
C LEU A 319 12.32 -2.71 -11.39
N ALA A 320 12.38 -1.48 -10.85
CA ALA A 320 12.74 -1.24 -9.45
C ALA A 320 11.80 -2.00 -8.51
N THR A 321 10.49 -1.95 -8.76
CA THR A 321 9.49 -2.63 -7.93
C THR A 321 9.56 -4.15 -8.07
N ALA A 322 9.72 -4.67 -9.29
CA ALA A 322 9.86 -6.11 -9.52
C ALA A 322 11.02 -6.67 -8.71
N VAL A 323 12.17 -6.01 -8.74
CA VAL A 323 13.36 -6.42 -7.98
C VAL A 323 13.14 -6.21 -6.47
N CYS A 324 12.63 -5.05 -6.05
CA CYS A 324 12.40 -4.75 -4.63
C CYS A 324 11.46 -5.77 -3.98
N VAL A 325 10.30 -6.02 -4.58
CA VAL A 325 9.31 -6.97 -4.02
C VAL A 325 9.78 -8.42 -4.21
N GLY A 326 10.33 -8.76 -5.38
CA GLY A 326 10.75 -10.13 -5.72
C GLY A 326 11.94 -10.63 -4.89
N TYR A 327 13.02 -9.85 -4.81
CA TYR A 327 14.22 -10.23 -4.05
C TYR A 327 14.08 -9.98 -2.55
N ALA A 328 13.43 -8.88 -2.16
CA ALA A 328 13.31 -8.57 -0.74
C ALA A 328 12.18 -9.35 -0.06
N ARG A 329 11.16 -9.85 -0.79
CA ARG A 329 9.97 -10.51 -0.22
C ARG A 329 9.39 -9.76 1.00
N ILE A 330 9.49 -8.44 0.96
CA ILE A 330 9.07 -7.45 1.96
C ILE A 330 8.44 -6.31 1.15
N GLY A 331 7.37 -5.71 1.66
CA GLY A 331 6.56 -4.72 0.96
C GLY A 331 5.48 -5.36 0.09
N GLY A 332 4.54 -4.52 -0.35
CA GLY A 332 3.39 -4.91 -1.16
C GLY A 332 3.45 -4.42 -2.60
N ALA A 333 2.59 -4.96 -3.46
CA ALA A 333 2.50 -4.57 -4.86
C ALA A 333 1.53 -3.40 -5.13
N PHE A 334 0.68 -3.03 -4.17
CA PHE A 334 -0.44 -2.11 -4.37
C PHE A 334 -0.03 -0.66 -4.64
N ALA A 335 0.84 -0.07 -3.80
CA ALA A 335 1.25 1.33 -4.00
C ALA A 335 2.00 1.56 -5.32
N PRO A 336 2.95 0.68 -5.72
CA PRO A 336 3.57 0.79 -7.03
C PRO A 336 2.59 0.57 -8.18
N ALA A 337 1.53 -0.23 -8.01
CA ALA A 337 0.48 -0.37 -9.02
C ALA A 337 -0.29 0.94 -9.24
N LEU A 338 -0.60 1.69 -8.16
CA LEU A 338 -1.16 3.04 -8.29
C LEU A 338 -0.23 3.95 -9.10
N PHE A 339 1.06 3.93 -8.81
CA PHE A 339 2.06 4.72 -9.52
C PHE A 339 2.15 4.35 -10.99
N ILE A 340 2.32 3.05 -11.29
CA ILE A 340 2.40 2.52 -12.66
C ILE A 340 1.12 2.88 -13.43
N GLY A 341 -0.04 2.73 -12.81
CA GLY A 341 -1.32 3.12 -13.40
C GLY A 341 -1.45 4.61 -13.67
N THR A 342 -1.02 5.46 -12.74
CA THR A 342 -1.06 6.92 -12.89
C THR A 342 -0.23 7.38 -14.09
N PHE A 343 1.03 6.92 -14.16
CA PHE A 343 1.94 7.25 -15.27
C PHE A 343 1.45 6.66 -16.60
N PHE A 344 0.96 5.42 -16.59
CA PHE A 344 0.36 4.80 -17.76
C PHE A 344 -0.86 5.59 -18.27
N GLY A 345 -1.76 5.99 -17.38
CA GLY A 345 -2.92 6.81 -17.71
C GLY A 345 -2.51 8.14 -18.33
N ALA A 346 -1.53 8.84 -17.73
CA ALA A 346 -1.00 10.09 -18.26
C ALA A 346 -0.36 9.94 -19.65
N ILE A 347 0.36 8.84 -19.91
CA ILE A 347 0.91 8.51 -21.23
C ILE A 347 -0.21 8.38 -22.27
N ILE A 348 -1.28 7.64 -21.95
CA ILE A 348 -2.43 7.49 -22.86
C ILE A 348 -3.14 8.82 -23.07
N GLY A 349 -3.30 9.62 -22.02
CA GLY A 349 -3.86 10.98 -22.10
C GLY A 349 -3.06 11.88 -23.04
N GLY A 350 -1.74 11.95 -22.87
CA GLY A 350 -0.86 12.75 -23.73
C GLY A 350 -0.91 12.30 -25.20
N ILE A 351 -0.94 10.98 -25.45
CA ILE A 351 -1.10 10.44 -26.81
C ILE A 351 -2.47 10.83 -27.38
N ALA A 352 -3.55 10.66 -26.61
CA ALA A 352 -4.91 10.99 -27.06
C ALA A 352 -5.04 12.47 -27.44
N THR A 353 -4.55 13.39 -26.59
CA THR A 353 -4.54 14.84 -26.86
C THR A 353 -3.73 15.16 -28.12
N SER A 354 -2.55 14.56 -28.28
CA SER A 354 -1.69 14.81 -29.46
C SER A 354 -2.27 14.26 -30.78
N ALA A 355 -2.96 13.11 -30.73
CA ALA A 355 -3.44 12.41 -31.93
C ALA A 355 -4.81 12.90 -32.41
N LEU A 356 -5.70 13.24 -31.48
CA LEU A 356 -7.09 13.62 -31.79
C LEU A 356 -7.31 15.15 -31.77
N GLY A 357 -6.37 15.91 -31.20
CA GLY A 357 -6.41 17.38 -31.15
C GLY A 357 -7.38 17.95 -30.12
N GLY A 358 -6.96 19.02 -29.44
CA GLY A 358 -7.75 19.77 -28.45
C GLY A 358 -7.72 19.20 -27.03
N ASP A 359 -8.19 19.99 -26.06
CA ASP A 359 -8.36 19.58 -24.67
C ASP A 359 -9.58 18.65 -24.54
N LEU A 360 -9.37 17.36 -24.78
CA LEU A 360 -10.45 16.35 -24.74
C LEU A 360 -10.97 16.09 -23.34
N ALA A 361 -10.08 16.09 -22.35
CA ALA A 361 -10.38 16.03 -20.93
C ALA A 361 -9.15 16.52 -20.16
N GLU A 362 -9.34 16.96 -18.92
CA GLU A 362 -8.20 17.29 -18.07
C GLU A 362 -7.26 16.07 -17.95
N PRO A 363 -5.93 16.26 -18.09
CA PRO A 363 -4.96 15.17 -17.99
C PRO A 363 -5.07 14.36 -16.69
N ALA A 364 -5.49 15.02 -15.61
CA ALA A 364 -5.80 14.41 -14.32
C ALA A 364 -6.78 13.22 -14.45
N PHE A 365 -7.81 13.32 -15.31
CA PHE A 365 -8.77 12.24 -15.51
C PHE A 365 -8.11 10.98 -16.07
N TYR A 366 -7.27 11.11 -17.08
CA TYR A 366 -6.58 9.96 -17.67
C TYR A 366 -5.65 9.30 -16.65
N ALA A 367 -4.91 10.10 -15.87
CA ALA A 367 -4.04 9.60 -14.81
C ALA A 367 -4.83 8.85 -13.72
N ILE A 368 -5.95 9.38 -13.25
CA ILE A 368 -6.81 8.74 -12.23
C ILE A 368 -7.47 7.47 -12.77
N CYS A 369 -7.97 7.49 -14.01
CA CYS A 369 -8.50 6.28 -14.65
C CYS A 369 -7.42 5.21 -14.82
N GLY A 370 -6.21 5.60 -15.20
CA GLY A 370 -5.07 4.69 -15.29
C GLY A 370 -4.68 4.10 -13.94
N MET A 371 -4.66 4.93 -12.88
CA MET A 371 -4.44 4.53 -11.51
C MET A 371 -5.42 3.41 -11.12
N ALA A 372 -6.72 3.62 -11.35
CA ALA A 372 -7.76 2.64 -11.03
C ALA A 372 -7.71 1.38 -11.92
N ALA A 373 -7.31 1.52 -13.19
CA ALA A 373 -7.30 0.40 -14.14
C ALA A 373 -6.19 -0.62 -13.87
N VAL A 374 -5.05 -0.18 -13.32
CA VAL A 374 -3.88 -1.05 -13.12
C VAL A 374 -3.89 -1.74 -11.75
N THR A 375 -4.47 -1.12 -10.73
CA THR A 375 -4.54 -1.64 -9.35
C THR A 375 -5.57 -2.73 -9.13
#